data_AF-A0AAP8MC48-F1
#
_entry.id   AF-A0AAP8MC48-F1
#
_cell.length_a   1.000
_cell.length_b   1.000
_cell.length_c   1.000
_cell.angle_alpha   90.00
_cell.angle_beta   90.00
_cell.angle_gamma   90.00
#
_symmetry.space_group_name_H-M   'P 1'
#
loop_
_entity.id
_entity.type
_entity.pdbx_description
1 polymer ?
#
loop_
_entity_poly.entity_id
_entity_poly.type
_entity_poly.pdbx_seq_one_letter_code
_entity_poly.pdbx_strand_id
1 'polypeptide(L)'
;MLWIKAFHLIFVVCWFAGLFYLPRIFVNYAAAESDETREVLAGMARRLYRFVTPFMVLVILLGLGLLATNPGYYLQTVWMWAKLSCMLALVLYHLQCGRYVKAITEHTDDRSHVFYRWFNEVPVIFLFAMILLAVLKPF
;
A
#
# COMPACT_ATOMS: atom_id res chain seq x y z
N MET A 1 14.09 -21.20 0.39
CA MET A 1 14.08 -20.02 1.29
C MET A 1 14.45 -18.74 0.58
N LEU A 2 15.59 -18.68 -0.12
CA LEU A 2 15.99 -17.48 -0.88
C LEU A 2 14.94 -17.06 -1.92
N TRP A 3 14.32 -18.02 -2.59
CA TRP A 3 13.23 -17.78 -3.55
C TRP A 3 12.00 -17.11 -2.93
N ILE A 4 11.50 -17.61 -1.79
CA ILE A 4 10.35 -17.00 -1.08
C ILE A 4 10.67 -15.57 -0.69
N LYS A 5 11.89 -15.34 -0.17
CA LYS A 5 12.36 -13.99 0.19
C LYS A 5 12.47 -13.08 -1.03
N ALA A 6 13.01 -13.58 -2.15
CA ALA A 6 13.12 -12.82 -3.40
C ALA A 6 11.74 -12.44 -3.94
N PHE A 7 10.83 -13.40 -4.06
CA PHE A 7 9.46 -13.13 -4.51
C PHE A 7 8.73 -12.18 -3.56
N HIS A 8 8.87 -12.34 -2.24
CA HIS A 8 8.29 -11.42 -1.26
C HIS A 8 8.74 -9.99 -1.52
N LEU A 9 10.05 -9.77 -1.70
CA LEU A 9 10.60 -8.44 -1.99
C LEU A 9 10.13 -7.89 -3.35
N ILE A 10 10.09 -8.71 -4.40
CA ILE A 10 9.57 -8.31 -5.72
C ILE A 10 8.12 -7.82 -5.58
N PHE A 11 7.26 -8.59 -4.92
CA PHE A 11 5.86 -8.20 -4.76
C PHE A 11 5.67 -7.00 -3.82
N VAL A 12 6.55 -6.81 -2.82
CA VAL A 12 6.57 -5.58 -2.01
C VAL A 12 6.83 -4.38 -2.92
N VAL A 13 7.84 -4.43 -3.78
CA VAL A 13 8.15 -3.35 -4.73
C VAL A 13 6.97 -3.09 -5.68
N CYS A 14 6.38 -4.15 -6.27
CA CYS A 14 5.22 -4.02 -7.14
C CYS A 14 4.01 -3.40 -6.41
N TRP A 15 3.77 -3.78 -5.16
CA TRP A 15 2.68 -3.23 -4.35
C TRP A 15 2.92 -1.75 -4.02
N PHE A 16 4.11 -1.40 -3.54
CA PHE A 16 4.47 -0.01 -3.21
C PHE A 16 4.46 0.92 -4.43
N ALA A 17 4.88 0.44 -5.60
CA ALA A 17 4.75 1.22 -6.83
C ALA A 17 3.29 1.62 -7.11
N GLY A 18 2.35 0.69 -6.88
CA GLY A 18 0.93 0.97 -6.94
C GLY A 18 0.43 1.93 -5.88
N LEU A 19 0.86 1.75 -4.63
CA LEU A 19 0.48 2.62 -3.51
C LEU A 19 1.04 4.04 -3.60
N PHE A 20 2.17 4.27 -4.28
CA PHE A 20 2.65 5.62 -4.57
C PHE A 20 1.87 6.28 -5.70
N TYR A 21 1.49 5.51 -6.72
CA TYR A 21 0.84 6.07 -7.89
C TYR A 21 -0.66 6.32 -7.68
N LEU A 22 -1.34 5.48 -6.89
CA LEU A 22 -2.79 5.56 -6.72
C LEU A 22 -3.26 6.84 -5.99
N PRO A 23 -2.71 7.25 -4.84
CA PRO A 23 -3.03 8.52 -4.19
C PRO A 23 -2.75 9.73 -5.08
N ARG A 24 -1.70 9.66 -5.90
CA ARG A 24 -1.36 10.71 -6.86
C ARG A 24 -2.47 10.91 -7.90
N ILE A 25 -3.10 9.83 -8.35
CA ILE A 25 -4.29 9.91 -9.22
C ILE A 25 -5.42 10.62 -8.49
N PHE A 26 -5.64 10.35 -7.20
CA PHE A 26 -6.70 11.02 -6.42
C PHE A 26 -6.47 12.53 -6.29
N VAL A 27 -5.22 12.95 -6.07
CA VAL A 27 -4.85 14.38 -6.07
C VAL A 27 -5.24 15.03 -7.40
N ASN A 28 -4.88 14.40 -8.52
CA ASN A 28 -5.17 14.93 -9.85
C ASN A 28 -6.67 14.92 -10.13
N TYR A 29 -7.41 13.91 -9.66
CA TYR A 29 -8.87 13.85 -9.80
C TYR A 29 -9.54 15.00 -9.06
N ALA A 30 -9.15 15.26 -7.80
CA ALA A 30 -9.71 16.32 -6.99
C ALA A 30 -9.27 17.73 -7.43
N ALA A 31 -8.23 17.85 -8.26
CA ALA A 31 -7.76 19.10 -8.85
C ALA A 31 -8.27 19.33 -10.29
N ALA A 32 -8.89 18.33 -10.91
CA ALA A 32 -9.37 18.43 -12.28
C ALA A 32 -10.66 19.26 -12.36
N GLU A 33 -10.65 20.27 -13.24
CA GLU A 33 -11.81 21.16 -13.46
C GLU A 33 -12.81 20.57 -14.48
N SER A 34 -12.34 19.71 -15.39
CA SER A 34 -13.17 19.06 -16.41
C SER A 34 -13.64 17.67 -15.97
N ASP A 35 -14.94 17.41 -16.13
CA ASP A 35 -15.55 16.12 -15.82
C ASP A 35 -14.99 14.97 -16.70
N GLU A 36 -14.65 15.25 -17.96
CA GLU A 36 -14.01 14.25 -18.85
C GLU A 36 -12.67 13.77 -18.28
N THR A 37 -11.87 14.71 -17.74
CA THR A 37 -10.59 14.38 -17.11
C THR A 37 -10.80 13.56 -15.83
N ARG A 38 -11.82 13.92 -15.05
CA ARG A 38 -12.21 13.18 -13.84
C ARG A 38 -12.61 11.74 -14.15
N GLU A 39 -13.38 11.51 -15.21
CA GLU A 39 -13.77 10.16 -15.64
C GLU A 39 -12.57 9.30 -16.06
N VAL A 40 -11.65 9.86 -16.85
CA VAL A 40 -10.42 9.17 -17.27
C VAL A 40 -9.59 8.77 -16.04
N LEU A 41 -9.39 9.70 -15.11
CA LEU A 41 -8.63 9.47 -13.87
C LEU A 41 -9.31 8.43 -12.97
N ALA A 42 -10.64 8.48 -12.83
CA ALA A 42 -11.40 7.47 -12.09
C ALA A 42 -11.23 6.07 -12.71
N GLY A 43 -11.27 5.97 -14.04
CA GLY A 43 -11.00 4.75 -14.78
C GLY A 43 -9.57 4.24 -14.61
N MET A 44 -8.57 5.12 -14.54
CA MET A 44 -7.18 4.76 -14.24
C MET A 44 -7.01 4.26 -12.81
N ALA A 45 -7.56 4.97 -11.83
CA ALA A 45 -7.53 4.58 -10.42
C ALA A 45 -8.16 3.19 -10.19
N ARG A 46 -9.32 2.92 -10.81
CA ARG A 46 -10.00 1.61 -10.71
C ARG A 46 -9.15 0.48 -11.30
N ARG A 47 -8.57 0.68 -12.49
CA ARG A 47 -7.72 -0.34 -13.15
C ARG A 47 -6.47 -0.62 -12.33
N LEU A 48 -5.80 0.44 -11.85
CA LEU A 48 -4.60 0.33 -11.04
C LEU A 48 -4.87 -0.38 -9.72
N TYR A 49 -5.94 -0.03 -9.00
CA TYR A 49 -6.29 -0.68 -7.74
C TYR A 49 -6.53 -2.19 -7.92
N ARG A 50 -7.25 -2.58 -8.97
CA ARG A 50 -7.47 -4.00 -9.30
C ARG A 50 -6.17 -4.73 -9.68
N PHE A 51 -5.25 -4.06 -10.37
CA PHE A 51 -3.96 -4.63 -10.73
C PHE A 51 -3.02 -4.82 -9.53
N VAL A 52 -3.05 -3.88 -8.58
CA VAL A 52 -2.15 -3.84 -7.43
C VAL A 52 -2.61 -4.74 -6.27
N THR A 53 -3.93 -4.93 -6.12
CA THR A 53 -4.51 -5.72 -5.02
C THR A 53 -4.00 -7.18 -4.93
N PRO A 54 -3.82 -7.93 -6.03
CA PRO A 54 -3.19 -9.25 -5.99
C PRO A 54 -1.78 -9.24 -5.40
N PHE A 55 -1.00 -8.19 -5.64
CA PHE A 55 0.36 -8.10 -5.09
C PHE A 55 0.36 -7.95 -3.58
N MET A 56 -0.57 -7.18 -3.00
CA MET A 56 -0.78 -7.13 -1.55
C MET A 56 -1.00 -8.54 -0.98
N VAL A 57 -1.89 -9.32 -1.59
CA VAL A 57 -2.19 -10.69 -1.13
C VAL A 57 -0.94 -11.58 -1.21
N LEU A 58 -0.19 -11.52 -2.30
CA LEU A 58 1.05 -12.28 -2.47
C LEU A 58 2.11 -11.87 -1.44
N VAL A 59 2.26 -10.57 -1.14
CA VAL A 59 3.17 -10.08 -0.10
C VAL A 59 2.81 -10.67 1.27
N ILE A 60 1.53 -10.67 1.63
CA ILE A 60 1.05 -11.21 2.91
C ILE A 60 1.30 -12.71 2.98
N LEU A 61 0.91 -13.47 1.96
CA LEU A 61 1.08 -14.92 1.93
C LEU A 61 2.56 -15.32 2.03
N LEU A 62 3.43 -14.67 1.25
CA LEU A 62 4.87 -14.93 1.29
C LEU A 62 5.49 -14.45 2.61
N GLY A 63 5.01 -13.35 3.18
CA GLY A 63 5.45 -12.84 4.48
C GLY A 63 5.11 -13.79 5.62
N LEU A 64 3.89 -14.33 5.65
CA LEU A 64 3.47 -15.38 6.58
C LEU A 64 4.27 -16.67 6.36
N GLY A 65 4.51 -17.04 5.10
CA GLY A 65 5.38 -18.18 4.75
C GLY A 65 6.80 -18.03 5.30
N LEU A 66 7.37 -16.82 5.27
CA LEU A 66 8.67 -16.52 5.90
C LEU A 66 8.61 -16.57 7.43
N LEU A 67 7.55 -16.03 8.03
CA LEU A 67 7.36 -16.06 9.49
C LEU A 67 7.27 -17.50 10.03
N ALA A 68 6.55 -18.37 9.31
CA ALA A 68 6.37 -19.79 9.67
C ALA A 68 7.65 -20.63 9.63
N THR A 69 8.74 -20.11 9.03
CA THR A 69 10.03 -20.84 8.99
C THR A 69 10.73 -20.88 10.35
N ASN A 70 10.56 -19.83 11.17
CA ASN A 70 11.11 -19.79 12.51
C ASN A 70 10.22 -18.93 13.43
N PRO A 71 9.00 -19.41 13.74
CA PRO A 71 8.04 -18.65 14.53
C PRO A 71 8.58 -18.37 15.94
N GLY A 72 9.35 -19.30 16.53
CA GLY A 72 9.92 -19.15 17.86
C GLY A 72 10.88 -17.96 17.98
N TYR A 73 11.72 -17.73 16.97
CA TYR A 73 12.59 -16.55 16.94
C TYR A 73 11.78 -15.27 16.65
N TYR A 74 10.99 -15.29 15.57
CA TYR A 74 10.37 -14.05 15.07
C TYR A 74 9.29 -13.50 16.00
N LEU A 75 8.47 -14.35 16.64
CA LEU A 75 7.40 -13.90 17.52
C LEU A 75 7.88 -13.44 18.90
N GLN A 76 9.16 -13.64 19.23
CA GLN A 76 9.77 -13.16 20.47
C GLN A 76 10.42 -11.78 20.32
N THR A 77 10.73 -11.36 19.10
CA THR A 77 11.42 -10.08 18.85
C THR A 77 10.45 -8.92 18.69
N VAL A 78 10.75 -7.78 19.32
CA VAL A 78 9.89 -6.58 19.30
C VAL A 78 9.84 -5.96 17.91
N TRP A 79 10.96 -5.93 17.17
CA TRP A 79 10.99 -5.39 15.81
C TRP A 79 10.05 -6.12 14.85
N MET A 80 9.83 -7.42 15.05
CA MET A 80 8.91 -8.19 14.20
C MET A 80 7.47 -7.78 14.45
N TRP A 81 7.06 -7.65 15.72
CA TRP A 81 5.73 -7.16 16.06
C TRP A 81 5.50 -5.76 15.51
N ALA A 82 6.46 -4.84 15.66
CA ALA A 82 6.40 -3.52 15.07
C ALA A 82 6.22 -3.59 13.54
N LYS A 83 7.00 -4.45 12.86
CA LYS A 83 6.89 -4.64 11.40
C LYS A 83 5.53 -5.21 10.99
N LEU A 84 4.98 -6.16 11.74
CA LEU A 84 3.65 -6.73 11.48
C LEU A 84 2.54 -5.70 11.70
N SER A 85 2.67 -4.85 12.72
CA SER A 85 1.76 -3.71 12.94
C SER A 85 1.81 -2.71 11.78
N CYS A 86 3.00 -2.36 11.28
CA CYS A 86 3.14 -1.52 10.09
C CYS A 86 2.51 -2.18 8.85
N MET A 87 2.72 -3.49 8.65
CA MET A 87 2.10 -4.23 7.55
C MET A 87 0.57 -4.18 7.63
N LEU A 88 -0.01 -4.43 8.81
CA LEU A 88 -1.45 -4.37 9.02
C LEU A 88 -2.00 -2.96 8.73
N ALA A 89 -1.34 -1.92 9.24
CA ALA A 89 -1.73 -0.53 8.97
C ALA A 89 -1.64 -0.18 7.48
N LEU A 90 -0.63 -0.68 6.76
CA LEU A 90 -0.49 -0.51 5.31
C LEU A 90 -1.60 -1.24 4.53
N VAL A 91 -2.03 -2.41 4.99
CA VAL A 91 -3.20 -3.11 4.43
C VAL A 91 -4.47 -2.29 4.64
N LEU A 92 -4.68 -1.74 5.84
CA LEU A 92 -5.82 -0.85 6.10
C LEU A 92 -5.78 0.38 5.20
N TYR A 93 -4.60 0.95 4.96
CA TYR A 93 -4.40 2.04 4.01
C TYR A 93 -4.78 1.64 2.57
N HIS A 94 -4.36 0.46 2.12
CA HIS A 94 -4.74 -0.07 0.80
C HIS A 94 -6.26 -0.23 0.67
N LEU A 95 -6.93 -0.78 1.69
CA LEU A 95 -8.38 -0.89 1.71
C LEU A 95 -9.07 0.49 1.71
N GLN A 96 -8.51 1.46 2.42
CA GLN A 96 -8.98 2.84 2.40
C GLN A 96 -8.84 3.46 0.99
N CYS A 97 -7.74 3.19 0.29
CA CYS A 97 -7.62 3.57 -1.13
C CYS A 97 -8.74 2.94 -1.97
N GLY A 98 -9.10 1.68 -1.73
CA GLY A 98 -10.24 1.03 -2.39
C GLY A 98 -11.57 1.74 -2.15
N ARG A 99 -11.80 2.26 -0.93
CA ARG A 99 -12.98 3.08 -0.62
C ARG A 99 -12.98 4.39 -1.42
N TYR A 100 -11.84 5.06 -1.54
CA TYR A 100 -11.72 6.28 -2.35
C TYR A 100 -11.89 6.02 -3.84
N VAL A 101 -11.30 4.94 -4.38
CA VAL A 101 -11.54 4.51 -5.77
C VAL A 101 -13.03 4.33 -6.03
N LYS A 102 -13.75 3.68 -5.11
CA LYS A 102 -15.19 3.51 -5.23
C LYS A 102 -15.91 4.86 -5.24
N ALA A 103 -15.66 5.73 -4.26
CA ALA A 103 -16.30 7.04 -4.16
C ALA A 103 -16.02 7.93 -5.40
N ILE A 104 -14.77 7.96 -5.87
CA ILE A 104 -14.33 8.67 -7.06
C ILE A 104 -15.06 8.19 -8.31
N THR A 105 -15.28 6.87 -8.44
CA THR A 105 -16.00 6.36 -9.62
C THR A 105 -17.52 6.40 -9.50
N GLU A 106 -18.06 6.65 -8.31
CA GLU A 106 -19.47 6.93 -8.07
C GLU A 106 -19.75 8.45 -8.09
N HIS A 107 -18.72 9.28 -8.33
CA HIS A 107 -18.78 10.74 -8.28
C HIS A 107 -19.29 11.30 -6.94
N THR A 108 -19.09 10.55 -5.86
CA THR A 108 -19.51 10.92 -4.49
C THR A 108 -18.35 11.42 -3.63
N ASP A 109 -17.13 11.47 -4.19
CA ASP A 109 -15.98 12.01 -3.47
C ASP A 109 -15.94 13.55 -3.56
N ASP A 110 -15.98 14.19 -2.40
CA ASP A 110 -15.99 15.64 -2.18
C ASP A 110 -14.68 16.15 -1.54
N ARG A 111 -13.65 15.30 -1.48
CA ARG A 111 -12.41 15.62 -0.77
C ARG A 111 -11.53 16.55 -1.60
N SER A 112 -10.87 17.47 -0.92
CA SER A 112 -9.96 18.41 -1.57
C SER A 112 -8.66 17.75 -2.02
N HIS A 113 -8.05 18.30 -3.06
CA HIS A 113 -6.71 17.90 -3.50
C HIS A 113 -5.66 18.00 -2.39
N VAL A 114 -5.82 18.92 -1.42
CA VAL A 114 -4.92 19.07 -0.25
C VAL A 114 -4.99 17.84 0.65
N PHE A 115 -6.19 17.32 0.91
CA PHE A 115 -6.36 16.07 1.67
C PHE A 115 -5.58 14.93 0.99
N TYR A 116 -5.74 14.78 -0.33
CA TYR A 116 -5.07 13.72 -1.06
C TYR A 116 -3.55 13.89 -1.16
N ARG A 117 -3.02 15.12 -1.06
CA ARG A 117 -1.57 15.36 -0.98
C ARG A 117 -0.99 14.83 0.32
N TRP A 118 -1.63 15.10 1.45
CA TRP A 118 -1.22 14.49 2.72
C TRP A 118 -1.37 12.97 2.70
N PHE A 119 -2.47 12.47 2.12
CA PHE A 119 -2.70 11.04 1.97
C PHE A 119 -1.63 10.34 1.10
N ASN A 120 -1.05 11.05 0.11
CA ASN A 120 0.03 10.57 -0.75
C ASN A 120 1.37 10.36 -0.02
N GLU A 121 1.61 11.06 1.10
CA GLU A 121 2.85 10.92 1.86
C GLU A 121 2.84 9.70 2.81
N VAL A 122 1.66 9.20 3.15
CA VAL A 122 1.50 8.08 4.09
C VAL A 122 2.26 6.81 3.66
N PRO A 123 2.20 6.35 2.38
CA PRO A 123 2.98 5.19 1.93
C PRO A 123 4.48 5.39 2.08
N VAL A 124 4.97 6.63 1.96
CA VAL A 124 6.40 6.94 2.09
C VAL A 124 6.85 6.66 3.52
N ILE A 125 6.09 7.13 4.50
CA ILE A 125 6.37 6.91 5.93
C ILE A 125 6.42 5.41 6.24
N PHE A 126 5.46 4.62 5.72
CA PHE A 126 5.46 3.17 5.89
C PHE A 126 6.67 2.49 5.23
N LEU A 127 7.08 2.94 4.04
CA LEU A 127 8.26 2.41 3.37
C LEU A 127 9.51 2.57 4.24
N PHE A 128 9.78 3.79 4.73
CA PHE A 128 10.93 4.07 5.59
C PHE A 128 10.87 3.24 6.87
N ALA A 129 9.75 3.23 7.57
CA ALA A 129 9.58 2.47 8.80
C ALA A 129 9.84 0.97 8.59
N MET A 130 9.24 0.37 7.55
CA MET A 130 9.37 -1.06 7.28
C MET A 130 10.79 -1.46 6.84
N ILE A 131 11.48 -0.62 6.04
CA ILE A 131 12.86 -0.88 5.63
C ILE A 131 13.79 -0.78 6.83
N LEU A 132 13.68 0.28 7.64
CA LEU A 132 14.53 0.47 8.82
C LEU A 132 14.34 -0.68 9.83
N LEU A 133 13.09 -1.08 10.10
CA LEU A 133 12.81 -2.24 10.95
C LEU A 133 13.40 -3.54 10.38
N ALA A 134 13.34 -3.73 9.06
CA ALA A 134 13.84 -4.95 8.43
C ALA A 134 15.39 -5.03 8.38
N VAL A 135 16.07 -3.89 8.24
CA VAL A 135 17.53 -3.82 8.12
C VAL A 135 18.20 -3.73 9.49
N LEU A 136 17.77 -2.77 10.32
CA LEU A 136 18.39 -2.51 11.62
C LEU A 136 17.99 -3.54 12.67
N LYS A 137 16.79 -4.14 12.53
CA LYS A 137 16.20 -5.10 13.48
C LYS A 137 16.41 -4.64 14.94
N PRO A 138 15.99 -3.41 15.28
CA PRO A 138 16.28 -2.86 16.59
C PRO A 138 15.48 -3.63 17.65
N PHE A 139 16.15 -4.03 18.73
CA PHE A 139 15.58 -4.76 19.88
C PHE A 139 15.25 -6.23 19.61
#